data_AF-A0A318H9H8-F1
#
_entry.id   AF-A0A318H9H8-F1
#
_cell.length_a   1.000
_cell.length_b   1.000
_cell.length_c   1.000
_cell.angle_alpha   90.00
_cell.angle_beta   90.00
_cell.angle_gamma   90.00
#
_symmetry.space_group_name_H-M   'P 1'
#
loop_
_entity.id
_entity.type
_entity.pdbx_description
1 polymer ?
#
loop_
_entity_poly.entity_id
_entity_poly.type
_entity_poly.pdbx_seq_one_letter_code
_entity_poly.pdbx_strand_id
1 'polypeptide(L)'
;MALLAVCLHMTVLMDGISFGESPRWHDGRLWFSDWGAHQVIALDPEGSHEVVLSVPSFPMCIDFLPDGRLLVVDSAQRRLLRREPDGSIITHADLAPVSQKPWNDIVADARGNAYVNNIGFDFPGGEPAPGSVVLVTPTGAVRRVAHDLAFPNGMAITADGSTLIVAESHGNRLTAYDIGPDGDLAQPANVGGHRGRPPRRDLCRCRRHGLVRRRG
;
A
#
# COMPACT_ATOMS: atom_id res chain seq x y z
N MET A 1 19.00 25.25 26.63
CA MET A 1 18.49 25.00 25.26
C MET A 1 17.03 24.60 25.38
N ALA A 2 16.11 25.45 24.92
CA ALA A 2 14.69 25.10 24.88
C ALA A 2 14.42 24.21 23.66
N LEU A 3 13.75 23.08 23.86
CA LEU A 3 13.19 22.30 22.76
C LEU A 3 12.14 23.19 22.06
N LEU A 4 12.39 23.57 20.81
CA LEU A 4 11.36 24.08 19.92
C LEU A 4 10.36 22.94 19.68
N ALA A 5 9.17 23.05 20.27
CA ALA A 5 8.05 22.22 19.86
C ALA A 5 7.68 22.63 18.43
N VAL A 6 7.91 21.73 17.46
CA VAL A 6 7.38 21.89 16.11
C VAL A 6 5.87 21.69 16.20
N CYS A 7 5.10 22.78 16.15
CA CYS A 7 3.67 22.69 15.92
C CYS A 7 3.44 22.25 14.47
N LEU A 8 3.06 20.99 14.30
CA LEU A 8 2.56 20.50 13.01
C LEU A 8 1.22 21.19 12.74
N HIS A 9 1.13 21.90 11.62
CA HIS A 9 -0.12 22.43 11.10
C HIS A 9 -0.67 21.44 10.08
N MET A 10 -1.91 21.00 10.26
CA MET A 10 -2.59 20.07 9.36
C MET A 10 -3.64 20.83 8.57
N THR A 11 -3.58 20.72 7.25
CA THR A 11 -4.53 21.33 6.33
C THR A 11 -5.20 20.21 5.53
N VAL A 12 -6.52 20.31 5.34
CA VAL A 12 -7.26 19.40 4.47
C VAL A 12 -7.03 19.85 3.03
N LEU A 13 -6.43 18.98 2.22
CA LEU A 13 -6.21 19.23 0.78
C LEU A 13 -7.37 18.72 -0.08
N MET A 14 -8.05 17.66 0.36
CA MET A 14 -9.18 17.07 -0.35
C MET A 14 -10.12 16.39 0.65
N ASP A 15 -11.43 16.49 0.39
CA ASP A 15 -12.49 15.75 1.07
C ASP A 15 -13.32 14.95 0.06
N GLY A 16 -14.38 14.26 0.52
CA GLY A 16 -15.27 13.50 -0.35
C GLY A 16 -14.69 12.18 -0.90
N ILE A 17 -13.51 11.76 -0.43
CA ILE A 17 -12.91 10.47 -0.75
C ILE A 17 -13.76 9.35 -0.14
N SER A 18 -14.18 8.38 -0.95
CA SER A 18 -15.09 7.32 -0.51
C SER A 18 -14.36 6.28 0.34
N PHE A 19 -13.23 5.76 -0.16
CA PHE A 19 -12.35 4.86 0.59
C PHE A 19 -10.91 5.00 0.06
N GLY A 20 -10.15 5.95 0.62
CA GLY A 20 -8.81 6.29 0.16
C GLY A 20 -7.74 5.33 0.67
N GLU A 21 -6.97 4.77 -0.24
CA GLU A 21 -5.96 3.74 0.00
C GLU A 21 -4.74 3.90 -0.92
N SER A 22 -3.67 3.17 -0.63
CA SER A 22 -2.45 3.12 -1.46
C SER A 22 -1.84 4.50 -1.80
N PRO A 23 -1.62 5.41 -0.84
CA PRO A 23 -1.00 6.70 -1.13
C PRO A 23 0.45 6.53 -1.59
N ARG A 24 0.85 7.27 -2.64
CA ARG A 24 2.19 7.32 -3.22
C ARG A 24 2.53 8.77 -3.56
N TRP A 25 3.74 9.20 -3.22
CA TRP A 25 4.25 10.49 -3.70
C TRP A 25 5.03 10.26 -5.00
N HIS A 26 4.63 10.90 -6.09
CA HIS A 26 5.27 10.74 -7.39
C HIS A 26 5.13 12.02 -8.21
N ASP A 27 6.22 12.47 -8.82
CA ASP A 27 6.28 13.68 -9.65
C ASP A 27 5.63 14.93 -9.03
N GLY A 28 5.91 15.15 -7.74
CA GLY A 28 5.45 16.32 -7.00
C GLY A 28 3.96 16.28 -6.60
N ARG A 29 3.30 15.13 -6.75
CA ARG A 29 1.87 14.96 -6.45
C ARG A 29 1.64 13.76 -5.54
N LEU A 30 0.55 13.82 -4.77
CA LEU A 30 0.02 12.68 -4.03
C LEU A 30 -0.90 11.89 -4.95
N TRP A 31 -0.53 10.65 -5.24
CA TRP A 31 -1.33 9.68 -5.95
C TRP A 31 -1.96 8.73 -4.95
N PHE A 32 -3.22 8.35 -5.13
CA PHE A 32 -3.88 7.36 -4.30
C PHE A 32 -5.03 6.70 -5.04
N SER A 33 -5.52 5.59 -4.51
CA SER A 33 -6.71 4.91 -5.00
C SER A 33 -7.90 5.23 -4.11
N ASP A 34 -9.00 5.66 -4.70
CA ASP A 34 -10.31 5.66 -4.05
C ASP A 34 -11.04 4.38 -4.46
N TRP A 35 -11.03 3.39 -3.57
CA TRP A 35 -11.65 2.08 -3.83
C TRP A 35 -13.16 2.19 -4.02
N GLY A 36 -13.83 3.10 -3.31
CA GLY A 36 -15.28 3.27 -3.39
C GLY A 36 -15.71 3.98 -4.67
N ALA A 37 -14.89 4.90 -5.18
CA ALA A 37 -15.12 5.58 -6.44
C ALA A 37 -14.56 4.83 -7.67
N HIS A 38 -13.78 3.76 -7.45
CA HIS A 38 -13.06 3.02 -8.51
C HIS A 38 -12.10 3.91 -9.32
N GLN A 39 -11.41 4.83 -8.63
CA GLN A 39 -10.56 5.86 -9.25
C GLN A 39 -9.14 5.86 -8.70
N VAL A 40 -8.18 6.09 -9.58
CA VAL A 40 -6.82 6.54 -9.22
C VAL A 40 -6.78 8.05 -9.37
N ILE A 41 -6.45 8.75 -8.29
CA ILE A 41 -6.49 10.21 -8.20
C ILE A 41 -5.06 10.72 -7.99
N ALA A 42 -4.71 11.79 -8.68
CA ALA A 42 -3.47 12.54 -8.44
C ALA A 42 -3.81 13.97 -7.97
N LEU A 43 -3.39 14.29 -6.76
CA LEU A 43 -3.66 15.53 -6.02
C LEU A 43 -2.37 16.34 -5.91
N ASP A 44 -2.42 17.62 -6.26
CA ASP A 44 -1.31 18.55 -6.09
C ASP A 44 -1.25 19.12 -4.64
N PRO A 45 -0.12 19.75 -4.25
CA PRO A 45 0.02 20.36 -2.93
C PRO A 45 -0.97 21.51 -2.64
N GLU A 46 -1.53 22.13 -3.68
CA GLU A 46 -2.48 23.23 -3.61
C GLU A 46 -3.94 22.75 -3.43
N GLY A 47 -4.19 21.45 -3.55
CA GLY A 47 -5.51 20.82 -3.37
C GLY A 47 -6.28 20.56 -4.67
N SER A 48 -5.72 20.87 -5.84
CA SER A 48 -6.32 20.50 -7.13
C SER A 48 -6.02 19.04 -7.45
N HIS A 49 -6.99 18.33 -8.03
CA HIS A 49 -6.83 16.92 -8.35
C HIS A 49 -7.36 16.59 -9.74
N GLU A 50 -6.90 15.45 -10.25
CA GLU A 50 -7.47 14.82 -11.44
C GLU A 50 -7.71 13.33 -11.18
N VAL A 51 -8.72 12.78 -11.85
CA VAL A 51 -8.91 11.33 -11.95
C VAL A 51 -8.05 10.83 -13.10
N VAL A 52 -6.95 10.15 -12.79
CA VAL A 52 -5.97 9.70 -13.78
C VAL A 52 -6.43 8.43 -14.48
N LEU A 53 -7.16 7.58 -13.77
CA LEU A 53 -7.66 6.32 -14.28
C LEU A 53 -8.90 5.87 -13.50
N SER A 54 -9.88 5.31 -14.19
CA SER A 54 -11.00 4.60 -13.58
C SER A 54 -10.93 3.11 -13.93
N VAL A 55 -10.82 2.25 -12.92
CA VAL A 55 -10.84 0.79 -13.09
C VAL A 55 -11.89 0.22 -12.14
N PRO A 56 -12.90 -0.51 -12.63
CA PRO A 56 -13.95 -1.10 -11.79
C PRO A 56 -13.42 -2.30 -11.00
N SER A 57 -12.49 -2.04 -10.08
CA SER A 57 -11.82 -3.02 -9.23
C SER A 57 -11.92 -2.61 -7.76
N PHE A 58 -11.96 -3.62 -6.89
CA PHE A 58 -11.88 -3.51 -5.44
C PHE A 58 -11.23 -4.78 -4.87
N PRO A 59 -10.15 -4.70 -4.09
CA PRO A 59 -9.23 -3.56 -3.90
C PRO A 59 -8.62 -3.02 -5.20
N MET A 60 -7.98 -1.85 -5.09
CA MET A 60 -7.15 -1.26 -6.16
C MET A 60 -5.97 -0.52 -5.54
N CYS A 61 -4.75 -1.00 -5.73
CA CYS A 61 -3.54 -0.34 -5.25
C CYS A 61 -2.61 -0.02 -6.41
N ILE A 62 -1.72 0.95 -6.21
CA ILE A 62 -0.86 1.49 -7.24
C ILE A 62 0.59 1.60 -6.79
N ASP A 63 1.49 1.48 -7.75
CA ASP A 63 2.87 1.93 -7.61
C ASP A 63 3.46 2.29 -8.97
N PHE A 64 4.69 2.79 -9.00
CA PHE A 64 5.37 3.22 -10.22
C PHE A 64 6.58 2.36 -10.51
N LEU A 65 6.74 1.97 -11.78
CA LEU A 65 8.00 1.42 -12.26
C LEU A 65 9.10 2.50 -12.26
N PRO A 66 10.39 2.12 -12.29
CA PRO A 66 11.51 3.07 -12.33
C PRO A 66 11.49 4.05 -13.50
N ASP A 67 10.77 3.74 -14.58
CA ASP A 67 10.59 4.60 -15.74
C ASP A 67 9.32 5.47 -15.70
N GLY A 68 8.64 5.53 -14.54
CA GLY A 68 7.46 6.36 -14.30
C GLY A 68 6.14 5.75 -14.79
N ARG A 69 6.16 4.54 -15.37
CA ARG A 69 4.91 3.87 -15.78
C ARG A 69 4.13 3.41 -14.54
N LEU A 70 2.85 3.78 -14.49
CA LEU A 70 1.92 3.42 -13.42
C LEU A 70 1.54 1.94 -13.52
N LEU A 71 1.67 1.23 -12.40
CA LEU A 71 1.11 -0.11 -12.17
C LEU A 71 -0.17 0.00 -11.34
N VAL A 72 -1.16 -0.83 -11.67
CA VAL A 72 -2.45 -0.85 -10.97
C VAL A 72 -2.87 -2.30 -10.72
N VAL A 73 -3.08 -2.65 -9.46
CA VAL A 73 -3.65 -3.94 -9.08
C VAL A 73 -5.15 -3.93 -9.40
N ASP A 74 -5.54 -4.65 -10.45
CA ASP A 74 -6.93 -4.93 -10.81
C ASP A 74 -7.34 -6.24 -10.13
N SER A 75 -7.69 -6.12 -8.85
CA SER A 75 -8.10 -7.23 -8.01
C SER A 75 -9.34 -7.96 -8.55
N ALA A 76 -10.33 -7.22 -9.08
CA ALA A 76 -11.57 -7.81 -9.60
C ALA A 76 -11.30 -8.79 -10.75
N GLN A 77 -10.33 -8.50 -11.61
CA GLN A 77 -9.94 -9.37 -12.72
C GLN A 77 -8.69 -10.21 -12.43
N ARG A 78 -8.07 -10.08 -11.25
CA ARG A 78 -6.81 -10.76 -10.85
C ARG A 78 -5.67 -10.45 -11.82
N ARG A 79 -5.48 -9.18 -12.15
CA ARG A 79 -4.43 -8.73 -13.08
C ARG A 79 -3.58 -7.63 -12.44
N LEU A 80 -2.35 -7.54 -12.90
CA LEU A 80 -1.57 -6.32 -12.77
C LEU A 80 -1.66 -5.56 -14.09
N LEU A 81 -2.20 -4.35 -14.05
CA LEU A 81 -2.29 -3.46 -15.21
C LEU A 81 -1.09 -2.52 -15.24
N ARG A 82 -0.75 -2.04 -16.43
CA ARG A 82 0.27 -0.99 -16.64
C ARG A 82 -0.24 0.06 -17.60
N ARG A 83 -0.06 1.33 -17.23
CA ARG A 83 -0.36 2.47 -18.10
C ARG A 83 0.87 2.80 -18.95
N GLU A 84 0.70 2.79 -20.26
CA GLU A 84 1.73 3.18 -21.21
C GLU A 84 1.84 4.71 -21.35
N PRO A 85 2.96 5.23 -21.90
CA PRO A 85 3.15 6.67 -22.08
C PRO A 85 2.06 7.35 -22.94
N ASP A 86 1.44 6.62 -23.86
CA ASP A 86 0.32 7.11 -24.68
C ASP A 86 -1.03 7.13 -23.92
N GLY A 87 -1.03 6.69 -22.67
CA GLY A 87 -2.20 6.61 -21.80
C GLY A 87 -2.99 5.31 -21.92
N SER A 88 -2.64 4.41 -22.83
CA SER A 88 -3.29 3.11 -22.94
C SER A 88 -3.03 2.23 -21.72
N ILE A 89 -3.99 1.37 -21.39
CA ILE A 89 -3.89 0.44 -20.27
C ILE A 89 -3.76 -0.97 -20.83
N ILE A 90 -2.67 -1.64 -20.47
CA ILE A 90 -2.41 -3.03 -20.86
C ILE A 90 -2.37 -3.94 -19.65
N THR A 91 -2.56 -5.24 -19.86
CA THR A 91 -2.26 -6.25 -18.85
C THR A 91 -0.74 -6.46 -18.80
N HIS A 92 -0.13 -6.14 -17.67
CA HIS A 92 1.29 -6.40 -17.41
C HIS A 92 1.52 -7.84 -16.98
N ALA A 93 0.63 -8.38 -16.14
CA ALA A 93 0.66 -9.77 -15.71
C ALA A 93 -0.74 -10.30 -15.38
N ASP A 94 -0.95 -11.59 -15.63
CA ASP A 94 -2.11 -12.35 -15.13
C ASP A 94 -1.74 -13.03 -13.81
N LEU A 95 -2.45 -12.69 -12.74
CA LEU A 95 -2.21 -13.20 -11.39
C LEU A 95 -3.13 -14.38 -11.04
N ALA A 96 -4.17 -14.63 -11.86
CA ALA A 96 -5.14 -15.70 -11.62
C ALA A 96 -4.51 -17.10 -11.55
N PRO A 97 -3.47 -17.45 -12.34
CA PRO A 97 -2.82 -18.76 -12.22
C PRO A 97 -2.16 -19.02 -10.87
N VAL A 98 -1.83 -17.96 -10.10
CA VAL A 98 -1.16 -18.10 -8.80
C VAL A 98 -2.16 -18.09 -7.64
N SER A 99 -3.20 -17.28 -7.71
CA SER A 99 -4.27 -17.26 -6.70
C SER A 99 -5.59 -16.79 -7.31
N GLN A 100 -6.68 -17.45 -6.89
CA GLN A 100 -8.04 -17.03 -7.23
C GLN A 100 -8.59 -15.98 -6.24
N LYS A 101 -7.84 -15.68 -5.17
CA LYS A 101 -8.24 -14.71 -4.14
C LYS A 101 -7.91 -13.28 -4.56
N PRO A 102 -8.66 -12.28 -4.05
CA PRO A 102 -8.39 -10.87 -4.34
C PRO A 102 -6.98 -10.45 -3.96
N TRP A 103 -6.34 -9.70 -4.84
CA TRP A 103 -5.05 -9.03 -4.60
C TRP A 103 -5.28 -7.67 -3.93
N ASN A 104 -4.32 -7.24 -3.12
CA ASN A 104 -4.41 -6.02 -2.33
C ASN A 104 -3.26 -5.07 -2.70
N ASP A 105 -2.20 -5.00 -1.90
CA ASP A 105 -1.16 -3.97 -2.02
C ASP A 105 -0.03 -4.36 -2.98
N ILE A 106 0.72 -3.35 -3.43
CA ILE A 106 1.82 -3.45 -4.38
C ILE A 106 3.00 -2.56 -3.96
N VAL A 107 4.22 -3.05 -4.17
CA VAL A 107 5.43 -2.23 -4.16
C VAL A 107 6.36 -2.62 -5.32
N ALA A 108 6.86 -1.64 -6.06
CA ALA A 108 7.81 -1.83 -7.15
C ALA A 108 9.26 -1.58 -6.67
N ASP A 109 10.21 -2.35 -7.22
CA ASP A 109 11.64 -2.18 -6.94
C ASP A 109 12.37 -1.42 -8.05
N ALA A 110 13.59 -0.98 -7.77
CA ALA A 110 14.44 -0.25 -8.72
C ALA A 110 14.88 -1.07 -9.94
N ARG A 111 14.69 -2.40 -9.91
CA ARG A 111 14.98 -3.31 -11.04
C ARG A 111 13.75 -3.52 -11.94
N GLY A 112 12.62 -2.90 -11.60
CA GLY A 112 11.35 -2.99 -12.33
C GLY A 112 10.53 -4.24 -11.99
N ASN A 113 10.85 -4.93 -10.89
CA ASN A 113 9.95 -5.95 -10.37
C ASN A 113 8.83 -5.30 -9.54
N ALA A 114 7.70 -5.98 -9.41
CA ALA A 114 6.63 -5.62 -8.49
C ALA A 114 6.32 -6.77 -7.53
N TYR A 115 6.22 -6.48 -6.24
CA TYR A 115 5.72 -7.39 -5.22
C TYR A 115 4.25 -7.09 -5.01
N VAL A 116 3.38 -8.08 -5.15
CA VAL A 116 1.93 -7.92 -4.98
C VAL A 116 1.44 -8.93 -3.96
N ASN A 117 0.59 -8.52 -3.02
CA ASN A 117 0.08 -9.41 -1.98
C ASN A 117 -1.40 -9.74 -2.12
N ASN A 118 -1.81 -10.84 -1.51
CA ASN A 118 -3.20 -11.19 -1.28
C ASN A 118 -3.35 -11.73 0.16
N ILE A 119 -4.54 -11.56 0.73
CA ILE A 119 -4.81 -11.96 2.10
C ILE A 119 -5.11 -13.46 2.26
N GLY A 120 -5.25 -14.20 1.16
CA GLY A 120 -5.50 -15.65 1.16
C GLY A 120 -6.97 -16.07 1.21
N PHE A 121 -7.90 -15.15 1.37
CA PHE A 121 -9.34 -15.43 1.43
C PHE A 121 -10.20 -14.26 0.92
N ASP A 122 -11.50 -14.48 0.79
CA ASP A 122 -12.45 -13.45 0.34
C ASP A 122 -12.89 -12.61 1.54
N PHE A 123 -12.55 -11.33 1.60
CA PHE A 123 -12.96 -10.45 2.69
C PHE A 123 -14.21 -9.64 2.30
N PRO A 124 -15.17 -9.40 3.21
CA PRO A 124 -15.15 -9.73 4.65
C PRO A 124 -15.76 -11.08 5.05
N GLY A 125 -16.23 -11.92 4.12
CA GLY A 125 -17.12 -13.05 4.43
C GLY A 125 -16.56 -14.48 4.25
N GLY A 126 -15.38 -14.64 3.67
CA GLY A 126 -14.76 -15.94 3.43
C GLY A 126 -14.00 -16.47 4.64
N GLU A 127 -13.74 -17.79 4.62
CA GLU A 127 -12.98 -18.46 5.69
C GLU A 127 -11.54 -17.93 5.76
N PRO A 128 -11.08 -17.44 6.93
CA PRO A 128 -9.72 -16.93 7.08
C PRO A 128 -8.67 -17.97 6.69
N ALA A 129 -7.71 -17.53 5.89
CA ALA A 129 -6.56 -18.33 5.47
C ALA A 129 -5.30 -17.45 5.42
N PRO A 130 -4.09 -18.04 5.43
CA PRO A 130 -2.87 -17.26 5.32
C PRO A 130 -2.71 -16.62 3.94
N GLY A 131 -2.24 -15.37 3.93
CA GLY A 131 -1.92 -14.61 2.73
C GLY A 131 -0.54 -14.93 2.16
N SER A 132 -0.25 -14.31 1.01
CA SER A 132 0.99 -14.52 0.26
C SER A 132 1.43 -13.26 -0.49
N VAL A 133 2.69 -13.26 -0.90
CA VAL A 133 3.29 -12.25 -1.80
C VAL A 133 3.79 -12.95 -3.05
N VAL A 134 3.53 -12.35 -4.21
CA VAL A 134 4.14 -12.74 -5.49
C VAL A 134 5.11 -11.68 -5.97
N LEU A 135 6.14 -12.13 -6.68
CA LEU A 135 6.97 -11.29 -7.53
C LEU A 135 6.39 -11.33 -8.95
N VAL A 136 6.21 -10.15 -9.54
CA VAL A 136 5.97 -9.94 -10.96
C VAL A 136 7.24 -9.31 -11.55
N THR A 137 7.83 -9.96 -12.53
CA THR A 137 9.05 -9.49 -13.20
C THR A 137 8.73 -8.47 -14.31
N PRO A 138 9.72 -7.71 -14.85
CA PRO A 138 9.49 -6.78 -15.95
C PRO A 138 8.87 -7.41 -17.22
N THR A 139 9.01 -8.72 -17.41
CA THR A 139 8.42 -9.45 -18.54
C THR A 139 6.99 -9.91 -18.28
N GLY A 140 6.46 -9.67 -17.08
CA GLY A 140 5.13 -10.10 -16.64
C GLY A 140 5.10 -11.52 -16.05
N ALA A 141 6.24 -12.20 -15.91
CA ALA A 141 6.27 -13.51 -15.26
C ALA A 141 5.98 -13.39 -13.75
N VAL A 142 5.13 -14.28 -13.24
CA VAL A 142 4.61 -14.23 -11.87
C VAL A 142 5.02 -15.47 -11.09
N ARG A 143 5.46 -15.30 -9.85
CA ARG A 143 5.79 -16.41 -8.94
C ARG A 143 5.60 -16.03 -7.48
N ARG A 144 5.15 -16.96 -6.65
CA ARG A 144 5.02 -16.75 -5.21
C ARG A 144 6.39 -16.70 -4.54
N VAL A 145 6.62 -15.68 -3.71
CA VAL A 145 7.88 -15.43 -2.99
C VAL A 145 7.73 -15.42 -1.47
N ALA A 146 6.51 -15.22 -0.95
CA ALA A 146 6.21 -15.42 0.46
C ALA A 146 4.82 -16.01 0.65
N HIS A 147 4.60 -16.70 1.77
CA HIS A 147 3.33 -17.27 2.20
C HIS A 147 3.26 -17.25 3.74
N ASP A 148 2.18 -17.78 4.29
CA ASP A 148 1.92 -17.87 5.75
C ASP A 148 1.86 -16.50 6.45
N LEU A 149 1.41 -15.47 5.72
CA LEU A 149 1.25 -14.11 6.23
C LEU A 149 -0.16 -13.91 6.83
N ALA A 150 -0.25 -13.32 8.01
CA ALA A 150 -1.48 -13.01 8.72
C ALA A 150 -2.08 -11.68 8.22
N PHE A 151 -2.84 -11.74 7.14
CA PHE A 151 -3.49 -10.58 6.49
C PHE A 151 -2.44 -9.54 6.04
N PRO A 152 -1.57 -9.87 5.06
CA PRO A 152 -0.60 -8.92 4.52
C PRO A 152 -1.30 -7.73 3.86
N ASN A 153 -0.79 -6.53 4.14
CA ASN A 153 -1.37 -5.27 3.71
C ASN A 153 -0.27 -4.34 3.18
N GLY A 154 -0.05 -3.16 3.78
CA GLY A 154 1.03 -2.24 3.42
C GLY A 154 2.40 -2.92 3.22
N MET A 155 3.06 -2.67 2.08
CA MET A 155 4.43 -3.10 1.79
C MET A 155 5.37 -1.94 1.51
N ALA A 156 6.64 -2.08 1.87
CA ALA A 156 7.69 -1.11 1.58
C ALA A 156 9.04 -1.80 1.35
N ILE A 157 9.87 -1.22 0.48
CA ILE A 157 11.25 -1.66 0.28
C ILE A 157 12.18 -0.65 0.95
N THR A 158 13.23 -1.14 1.62
CA THR A 158 14.25 -0.27 2.22
C THR A 158 15.00 0.54 1.16
N ALA A 159 15.56 1.69 1.55
CA ALA A 159 16.19 2.61 0.61
C ALA A 159 17.39 2.01 -0.16
N ASP A 160 18.08 1.02 0.42
CA ASP A 160 19.15 0.25 -0.21
C ASP A 160 18.64 -0.88 -1.15
N GLY A 161 17.33 -1.08 -1.23
CA GLY A 161 16.69 -2.09 -2.07
C GLY A 161 16.83 -3.52 -1.59
N SER A 162 17.41 -3.76 -0.41
CA SER A 162 17.76 -5.12 0.03
C SER A 162 16.70 -5.80 0.88
N THR A 163 15.69 -5.09 1.39
CA THR A 163 14.71 -5.66 2.31
C THR A 163 13.29 -5.26 1.94
N LEU A 164 12.40 -6.25 1.83
CA LEU A 164 10.95 -6.05 1.74
C LEU A 164 10.35 -6.13 3.14
N ILE A 165 9.60 -5.10 3.54
CA ILE A 165 8.83 -5.04 4.78
C ILE A 165 7.35 -5.23 4.43
N VAL A 166 6.69 -6.16 5.12
CA VAL A 166 5.26 -6.46 4.97
C VAL A 166 4.55 -6.21 6.28
N ALA A 167 3.49 -5.39 6.27
CA ALA A 167 2.62 -5.20 7.41
C ALA A 167 1.55 -6.31 7.47
N GLU A 168 1.52 -7.06 8.58
CA GLU A 168 0.56 -8.13 8.80
C GLU A 168 -0.53 -7.66 9.76
N SER A 169 -1.68 -7.24 9.21
CA SER A 169 -2.75 -6.59 9.97
C SER A 169 -3.36 -7.50 11.04
N HIS A 170 -3.47 -8.81 10.80
CA HIS A 170 -3.95 -9.76 11.81
C HIS A 170 -2.82 -10.30 12.68
N GLY A 171 -1.57 -10.24 12.20
CA GLY A 171 -0.38 -10.60 12.96
C GLY A 171 0.09 -9.54 13.95
N ASN A 172 -0.39 -8.30 13.84
CA ASN A 172 0.08 -7.13 14.61
C ASN A 172 1.61 -6.98 14.58
N ARG A 173 2.23 -7.22 13.41
CA ARG A 173 3.68 -7.19 13.23
C ARG A 173 4.06 -6.66 11.85
N LEU A 174 5.33 -6.27 11.74
CA LEU A 174 6.02 -6.07 10.48
C LEU A 174 6.97 -7.24 10.27
N THR A 175 6.94 -7.85 9.09
CA THR A 175 7.83 -8.95 8.72
C THR A 175 8.77 -8.47 7.64
N ALA A 176 10.06 -8.75 7.80
CA ALA A 176 11.10 -8.34 6.88
C ALA A 176 11.69 -9.56 6.16
N TYR A 177 11.92 -9.41 4.86
CA TYR A 177 12.53 -10.41 4.00
C TYR A 177 13.74 -9.80 3.29
N ASP A 178 14.87 -10.51 3.28
CA ASP A 178 15.98 -10.11 2.43
C ASP A 178 15.62 -10.41 0.96
N ILE A 179 15.83 -9.41 0.12
CA ILE A 179 15.58 -9.47 -1.32
C ILE A 179 16.83 -10.01 -2.00
N GLY A 180 16.71 -11.21 -2.57
CA GLY A 180 17.76 -11.85 -3.34
C GLY A 180 18.01 -11.18 -4.70
N PRO A 181 19.10 -11.58 -5.38
CA PRO A 181 19.47 -11.03 -6.69
C PRO A 181 18.38 -11.24 -7.74
N ASP A 182 17.63 -12.34 -7.67
CA ASP A 182 16.54 -12.69 -8.59
C ASP A 182 15.15 -12.19 -8.12
N GLY A 183 15.12 -11.33 -7.09
CA GLY A 183 13.89 -10.84 -6.45
C GLY A 183 13.19 -11.86 -5.55
N ASP A 184 13.81 -13.03 -5.33
CA ASP A 184 13.33 -13.96 -4.32
C ASP A 184 13.47 -13.42 -2.91
N LEU A 185 12.61 -13.88 -2.02
CA LEU A 185 12.62 -13.47 -0.62
C LEU A 185 13.24 -14.58 0.22
N ALA A 186 14.34 -14.29 0.90
CA ALA A 186 14.89 -15.22 1.89
C ALA A 186 13.95 -15.30 3.09
N GLN A 187 13.86 -16.49 3.70
CA GLN A 187 13.01 -16.72 4.88
C GLN A 187 13.24 -15.62 5.93
N PRO A 188 12.16 -15.13 6.56
CA PRO A 188 12.21 -13.87 7.28
C PRO A 188 13.22 -13.97 8.42
N ALA A 189 14.19 -13.06 8.42
CA ALA A 189 14.88 -12.74 9.65
C ALA A 189 13.80 -12.22 10.59
N ASN A 190 13.52 -12.93 11.69
CA ASN A 190 12.67 -12.40 12.75
C ASN A 190 13.30 -11.09 13.22
N VAL A 191 12.90 -9.96 12.64
CA VAL A 191 13.18 -8.64 13.19
C VAL A 191 12.40 -8.64 14.48
N GLY A 192 13.15 -8.88 15.57
CA GLY A 192 12.61 -9.23 16.86
C GLY A 192 11.41 -8.37 17.18
N GLY A 193 10.32 -9.01 17.61
CA GLY A 193 9.16 -8.31 18.09
C GLY A 193 9.64 -7.25 19.07
N HIS A 194 9.50 -5.99 18.70
CA HIS A 194 9.22 -5.00 19.72
C HIS A 194 7.92 -5.49 20.36
N ARG A 195 8.06 -6.25 21.45
CA ARG A 195 7.18 -6.05 22.60
C ARG A 195 7.39 -4.60 22.95
N GLY A 196 6.68 -3.72 22.23
CA GLY A 196 6.47 -2.36 22.64
C GLY A 196 6.01 -2.51 24.07
N ARG A 197 6.85 -2.04 24.99
CA ARG A 197 6.45 -1.79 26.36
C ARG A 197 5.06 -1.17 26.24
N PRO A 198 4.01 -1.72 26.88
CA PRO A 198 2.68 -1.11 26.78
C PRO A 198 2.89 0.38 27.07
N PRO A 199 2.36 1.29 26.23
CA PRO A 199 2.54 2.70 26.47
C PRO A 199 2.19 2.92 27.94
N ARG A 200 3.12 3.53 28.70
CA ARG A 200 2.76 4.06 30.01
C ARG A 200 1.45 4.81 29.79
N ARG A 201 0.48 4.57 30.66
CA ARG A 201 -0.84 5.23 30.65
C ARG A 201 -0.69 6.74 30.88
N ASP A 202 -0.08 7.43 29.92
CA ASP A 202 0.07 8.87 29.82
C ASP A 202 -0.06 9.29 28.33
N LEU A 203 -0.74 8.47 27.52
CA LEU A 203 -1.36 8.95 26.29
C LEU A 203 -2.40 10.00 26.69
N CYS A 204 -2.22 11.20 26.14
CA CYS A 204 -3.20 12.27 26.05
C CYS A 204 -4.60 11.87 26.53
N ARG A 205 -4.94 12.26 27.77
CA ARG A 205 -6.33 12.57 28.06
C ARG A 205 -6.72 13.68 27.08
N CYS A 206 -7.40 13.30 26.02
CA CYS A 206 -8.27 14.21 25.29
C CYS A 206 -9.36 14.60 26.31
N ARG A 207 -9.03 15.58 27.17
CA ARG A 207 -10.03 16.19 28.05
C ARG A 207 -10.99 16.87 27.10
N ARG A 208 -12.22 16.36 27.01
CA ARG A 208 -13.37 17.14 26.55
C ARG A 208 -13.40 18.42 27.41
N HIS A 209 -12.87 19.51 26.88
CA HIS A 209 -13.24 20.86 27.30
C HIS A 209 -13.80 21.53 26.07
N GLY A 210 -15.13 21.42 25.93
CA GLY A 210 -15.86 22.43 25.20
C GLY A 210 -15.67 23.75 25.94
N LEU A 211 -15.11 24.73 25.26
CA LEU A 211 -15.17 26.13 25.67
C LEU A 211 -16.11 26.82 24.69
N VAL A 212 -17.39 26.77 25.04
CA VAL A 212 -18.41 27.67 24.53
C VAL A 212 -18.09 29.08 25.02
N ARG A 213 -18.08 30.05 24.09
CA ARG A 213 -18.07 31.49 24.36
C ARG A 213 -19.10 31.87 25.42
N ARG A 214 -18.73 32.72 26.39
CA ARG A 214 -19.68 33.67 26.98
C ARG A 214 -19.30 35.09 26.55
N ARG A 215 -20.23 35.70 25.81
CA ARG A 215 -20.42 37.16 25.82
C ARG A 215 -21.02 37.54 27.18
N GLY A 216 -20.65 38.72 27.68
CA GLY A 216 -21.10 39.31 28.93
C GLY A 216 -20.01 40.20 29.48
#